data_AF-A0A482VAD6-F1
#
_entry.id   AF-A0A482VAD6-F1
#
_cell.length_a   1.000
_cell.length_b   1.000
_cell.length_c   1.000
_cell.angle_alpha   90.00
_cell.angle_beta   90.00
_cell.angle_gamma   90.00
#
_symmetry.space_group_name_H-M   'P 1'
#
loop_
_entity.id
_entity.type
_entity.pdbx_description
1 polymer ?
#
loop_
_entity_poly.entity_id
_entity_poly.type
_entity_poly.pdbx_seq_one_letter_code
_entity_poly.pdbx_strand_id
1 'polypeptide(L)'
;AVTDPRDGRRVALKKLPNVFQSLVSSKRVFRELKMLCFFKHENVLSALDILQPPHLDFFQEIYLEICDFGLARVEEPDSSKHMTQEVVTQYYRAPEILMGAKHYTAAVDVWSVGCIFGELLGRRILFQAQNPVQQLELITELLGTPSLDDMKYACEGAKTHMLRRAPKPPSLSAFYTLSSQATHEVVHLLCQMLVFDPDKRISVVDALAHPYLDEGRLRYHSCMCKCCYTTASGMRQYTSEFETTAPQGFDDHWEKKLTSVQHV
;
A
#
# COMPACT_ATOMS: atom_id res chain seq x y z
N ALA A 1 0.52 22.46 5.34
CA ALA A 1 1.95 22.73 5.09
C ALA A 1 2.35 23.95 5.90
N VAL A 2 3.45 23.86 6.64
CA VAL A 2 4.02 24.92 7.46
C VAL A 2 5.40 25.29 6.90
N THR A 3 5.94 26.44 7.28
CA THR A 3 7.29 26.86 6.88
C THR A 3 8.23 26.62 8.05
N ASP A 4 9.30 25.87 7.84
CA ASP A 4 10.37 25.70 8.81
C ASP A 4 11.11 27.05 8.98
N PRO A 5 11.11 27.66 10.18
CA PRO A 5 11.76 28.94 10.40
C PRO A 5 13.30 28.88 10.34
N ARG A 6 13.90 27.69 10.38
CA ARG A 6 15.37 27.50 10.37
C ARG A 6 15.97 27.70 8.99
N ASP A 7 15.28 27.23 7.96
CA ASP A 7 15.78 27.24 6.58
C ASP A 7 14.76 27.75 5.54
N GLY A 8 13.55 28.11 5.97
CA GLY A 8 12.48 28.63 5.12
C GLY A 8 11.79 27.58 4.24
N ARG A 9 12.08 26.29 4.42
CA ARG A 9 11.47 25.22 3.60
C ARG A 9 10.02 24.97 4.00
N ARG A 10 9.18 24.66 3.01
CA ARG A 10 7.80 24.23 3.27
C ARG A 10 7.79 22.74 3.62
N VAL A 11 7.23 22.41 4.78
CA VAL A 11 7.13 21.05 5.31
C VAL A 11 5.68 20.72 5.69
N ALA A 12 5.37 19.46 5.95
CA ALA A 12 4.08 19.06 6.49
C ALA A 12 4.27 18.51 7.90
N LEU A 13 3.65 19.15 8.88
CA LEU A 13 3.74 18.76 10.27
C LEU A 13 2.58 17.84 10.64
N LYS A 14 2.87 16.58 10.99
CA LYS A 14 1.90 15.61 11.52
C LYS A 14 1.99 15.65 13.05
N LYS A 15 0.86 15.96 13.69
CA LYS A 15 0.70 15.87 15.14
C LYS A 15 0.22 14.45 15.48
N LEU A 16 0.96 13.73 16.32
CA LEU A 16 0.58 12.43 16.86
C LEU A 16 0.19 12.60 18.33
N PRO A 17 -1.09 12.88 18.63
CA PRO A 17 -1.54 13.01 20.02
C PRO A 17 -1.64 11.63 20.67
N ASN A 18 -1.66 11.60 22.01
CA ASN A 18 -2.08 10.42 22.77
C ASN A 18 -1.23 9.16 22.55
N VAL A 19 0.04 9.32 22.19
CA VAL A 19 0.96 8.23 21.85
C VAL A 19 1.04 7.18 22.97
N PHE A 20 0.98 7.63 24.22
CA PHE A 20 1.18 6.83 25.42
C PHE A 20 -0.13 6.34 26.07
N GLN A 21 -1.29 6.54 25.43
CA GLN A 21 -2.56 6.10 26.02
C GLN A 21 -2.73 4.58 26.06
N SER A 22 -2.13 3.88 25.09
CA SER A 22 -2.19 2.41 25.06
C SER A 22 -0.94 1.85 24.39
N LEU A 23 -0.55 0.63 24.78
CA LEU A 23 0.57 -0.07 24.17
C LEU A 23 0.38 -0.26 22.66
N VAL A 24 -0.86 -0.45 22.20
CA VAL A 24 -1.18 -0.58 20.77
C VAL A 24 -0.91 0.73 20.03
N SER A 25 -1.37 1.86 20.58
CA SER A 25 -1.11 3.19 20.01
C SER A 25 0.39 3.50 19.99
N SER A 26 1.10 3.20 21.08
CA SER A 26 2.54 3.43 21.19
C SER A 26 3.31 2.60 20.17
N LYS A 27 2.99 1.30 20.02
CA LYS A 27 3.62 0.44 19.00
C LYS A 27 3.37 0.95 17.59
N ARG A 28 2.15 1.40 17.28
CA ARG A 28 1.82 1.97 15.96
C ARG A 28 2.65 3.21 15.65
N VAL A 29 2.70 4.16 16.58
CA VAL A 29 3.46 5.42 16.43
C VAL A 29 4.96 5.15 16.32
N PHE A 30 5.49 4.26 17.16
CA PHE A 30 6.91 3.93 17.12
C PHE A 30 7.29 3.17 15.84
N ARG A 31 6.41 2.30 15.32
CA ARG A 31 6.61 1.63 14.02
C ARG A 31 6.67 2.66 12.90
N GLU A 32 5.70 3.56 12.87
CA GLU A 32 5.65 4.64 11.89
C GLU A 32 6.93 5.49 11.92
N LEU A 33 7.38 5.92 13.10
CA LEU A 33 8.64 6.68 13.28
C LEU A 33 9.85 5.89 12.77
N LYS A 34 9.99 4.62 13.18
CA LYS A 34 11.12 3.78 12.76
C LYS A 34 11.13 3.57 11.25
N MET A 35 9.98 3.31 10.63
CA MET A 35 9.87 3.14 9.17
C MET A 35 10.22 4.43 8.43
N LEU A 36 9.71 5.58 8.86
CA LEU A 36 9.99 6.90 8.25
C LEU A 36 11.46 7.32 8.37
N CYS A 37 12.12 6.94 9.46
CA CYS A 37 13.54 7.16 9.65
C CYS A 37 14.40 6.19 8.82
N PHE A 38 13.94 4.94 8.65
CA PHE A 38 14.70 3.87 8.00
C PHE A 38 14.61 3.91 6.47
N PHE A 39 13.40 3.98 5.90
CA PHE A 39 13.22 3.92 4.45
C PHE A 39 13.61 5.26 3.81
N LYS A 40 14.69 5.23 3.02
CA LYS A 40 15.17 6.35 2.22
C LYS A 40 15.02 6.01 0.75
N HIS A 41 13.96 6.49 0.12
CA HIS A 41 13.67 6.23 -1.28
C HIS A 41 12.87 7.39 -1.89
N GLU A 42 13.03 7.69 -3.18
CA GLU A 42 12.38 8.86 -3.80
C GLU A 42 10.85 8.76 -3.80
N ASN A 43 10.33 7.54 -3.94
CA ASN A 43 8.90 7.24 -3.93
C ASN A 43 8.35 6.91 -2.53
N VAL A 44 9.19 7.01 -1.48
CA VAL A 44 8.78 6.77 -0.08
C VAL A 44 9.04 8.03 0.73
N LEU A 45 8.01 8.54 1.38
CA LEU A 45 8.18 9.71 2.24
C LEU A 45 9.06 9.34 3.44
N SER A 46 10.00 10.22 3.76
CA SER A 46 10.89 10.08 4.90
C SER A 46 10.58 11.14 5.95
N ALA A 47 10.80 10.81 7.22
CA ALA A 47 10.85 11.82 8.29
C ALA A 47 12.01 12.78 8.00
N LEU A 48 11.71 14.08 7.91
CA LEU A 48 12.72 15.13 7.84
C LEU A 48 13.26 15.46 9.22
N ASP A 49 12.36 15.58 10.20
CA ASP A 49 12.68 15.89 11.58
C ASP A 49 11.60 15.34 12.54
N ILE A 50 12.01 15.14 13.80
CA ILE A 50 11.13 14.78 14.91
C ILE A 50 11.31 15.84 16.00
N LEU A 51 10.30 16.68 16.18
CA LEU A 51 10.37 17.74 17.19
C LEU A 51 10.05 17.14 18.56
N GLN A 52 11.04 17.22 19.44
CA GLN A 52 10.89 16.81 20.84
C GLN A 52 10.44 18.01 21.69
N PRO A 53 9.51 17.82 22.64
CA PRO A 53 9.16 18.87 23.58
C PRO A 53 10.36 19.19 24.49
N PRO A 54 10.43 20.42 25.05
CA PRO A 54 11.56 20.87 25.84
C PRO A 54 11.82 20.07 27.12
N HIS A 55 10.78 19.41 27.66
CA HIS A 55 10.85 18.58 28.86
C HIS A 55 10.05 17.29 28.67
N LEU A 56 10.61 16.18 29.16
CA LEU A 56 10.03 14.83 29.08
C LEU A 56 8.67 14.73 29.78
N ASP A 57 8.42 15.55 30.80
CA ASP A 57 7.14 15.56 31.54
C ASP A 57 5.95 16.05 30.69
N PHE A 58 6.22 16.74 29.57
CA PHE A 58 5.22 17.17 28.59
C PHE A 58 5.27 16.33 27.29
N PHE A 59 5.99 15.21 27.29
CA PHE A 59 6.12 14.30 26.15
C PHE A 59 4.85 13.46 25.97
N GLN A 60 3.75 14.10 25.59
CA GLN A 60 2.48 13.43 25.25
C GLN A 60 2.22 13.37 23.75
N GLU A 61 2.94 14.17 22.97
CA GLU A 61 2.70 14.41 21.56
C GLU A 61 4.02 14.41 20.80
N ILE A 62 4.04 13.75 19.65
CA ILE A 62 5.18 13.75 18.73
C ILE A 62 4.78 14.54 17.48
N TYR A 63 5.62 15.49 17.10
CA TYR A 63 5.44 16.26 15.88
C TYR A 63 6.47 15.81 14.86
N LEU A 64 5.98 15.35 13.71
CA LEU A 64 6.78 14.70 12.69
C LEU A 64 6.66 15.48 11.38
N GLU A 65 7.78 15.77 10.73
CA GLU A 65 7.79 16.38 9.41
C GLU A 65 7.71 15.29 8.30
N ILE A 66 6.46 14.97 7.91
CA ILE A 66 5.87 14.06 6.85
C ILE A 66 6.22 12.53 6.96
N CYS A 67 5.37 11.48 6.82
CA CYS A 67 3.97 11.16 6.43
C CYS A 67 3.38 9.97 7.28
N ASP A 68 2.27 9.32 6.86
CA ASP A 68 1.43 8.33 7.57
C ASP A 68 1.71 6.84 7.25
N PHE A 69 2.54 6.17 8.06
CA PHE A 69 2.66 4.70 8.08
C PHE A 69 1.80 4.04 9.17
N GLY A 70 0.82 4.75 9.75
CA GLY A 70 0.09 4.29 10.94
C GLY A 70 -0.65 2.95 10.78
N LEU A 71 -0.95 2.55 9.53
CA LEU A 71 -1.58 1.28 9.20
C LEU A 71 -0.60 0.19 8.71
N ALA A 72 0.66 0.54 8.44
CA ALA A 72 1.64 -0.42 7.95
C ALA A 72 1.88 -1.55 8.97
N ARG A 73 2.18 -2.74 8.44
CA ARG A 73 2.48 -3.95 9.19
C ARG A 73 3.75 -4.58 8.66
N VAL A 74 4.53 -5.14 9.58
CA VAL A 74 5.61 -6.04 9.21
C VAL A 74 4.97 -7.34 8.76
N GLU A 75 5.48 -7.92 7.68
CA GLU A 75 5.07 -9.24 7.23
C GLU A 75 5.27 -10.24 8.37
N GLU A 76 4.20 -10.96 8.74
CA GLU A 76 4.29 -12.00 9.77
C GLU A 76 4.63 -13.32 9.06
N PRO A 77 5.86 -13.87 9.21
CA PRO A 77 6.25 -15.09 8.51
C PRO A 77 5.48 -16.32 8.99
N ASP A 78 4.89 -16.27 10.19
CA ASP A 78 4.09 -17.36 10.75
C ASP A 78 2.62 -17.27 10.34
N SER A 79 2.23 -18.10 9.37
CA SER A 79 0.85 -18.22 8.87
C SER A 79 -0.20 -18.61 9.92
N SER A 80 0.21 -19.12 11.09
CA SER A 80 -0.71 -19.50 12.17
C SER A 80 -1.20 -18.30 12.99
N LYS A 81 -0.52 -17.15 12.91
CA LYS A 81 -0.89 -15.95 13.67
C LYS A 81 -1.92 -15.11 12.93
N HIS A 82 -2.87 -14.59 13.69
CA HIS A 82 -3.94 -13.74 13.16
C HIS A 82 -3.48 -12.29 13.00
N MET A 83 -3.73 -11.70 11.84
CA MET A 83 -3.51 -10.28 11.56
C MET A 83 -4.82 -9.48 11.62
N THR A 84 -4.72 -8.21 12.04
CA THR A 84 -5.88 -7.29 12.12
C THR A 84 -6.42 -6.98 10.73
N GLN A 85 -7.76 -7.00 10.59
CA GLN A 85 -8.46 -6.80 9.31
C GLN A 85 -8.74 -5.32 8.98
N GLU A 86 -8.60 -4.40 9.95
CA GLU A 86 -8.75 -2.97 9.75
C GLU A 86 -7.49 -2.34 9.16
N VAL A 87 -7.16 -2.75 7.94
CA VAL A 87 -6.11 -2.13 7.12
C VAL A 87 -6.77 -1.45 5.92
N VAL A 88 -6.28 -0.26 5.57
CA VAL A 88 -6.71 0.51 4.40
C VAL A 88 -8.19 0.96 4.45
N THR A 89 -8.51 2.03 3.72
CA THR A 89 -9.90 2.47 3.48
C THR A 89 -10.67 1.36 2.74
N GLN A 90 -11.93 1.10 3.13
CA GLN A 90 -12.73 -0.03 2.66
C GLN A 90 -12.73 -0.23 1.13
N TYR A 91 -12.77 0.87 0.35
CA TYR A 91 -12.84 0.84 -1.11
C TYR A 91 -11.64 0.16 -1.79
N TYR A 92 -10.49 0.09 -1.12
CA TYR A 92 -9.25 -0.47 -1.68
C TYR A 92 -8.84 -1.77 -1.00
N ARG A 93 -9.68 -2.34 -0.12
CA ARG A 93 -9.39 -3.60 0.57
C ARG A 93 -9.47 -4.78 -0.38
N ALA A 94 -8.50 -5.67 -0.25
CA ALA A 94 -8.41 -6.91 -1.00
C ALA A 94 -9.50 -7.91 -0.59
N PRO A 95 -9.96 -8.77 -1.52
CA PRO A 95 -11.05 -9.71 -1.26
C PRO A 95 -10.75 -10.69 -0.13
N GLU A 96 -9.50 -11.12 0.03
CA GLU A 96 -9.07 -12.00 1.13
C GLU A 96 -9.27 -11.36 2.52
N ILE A 97 -9.03 -10.05 2.65
CA ILE A 97 -9.30 -9.31 3.90
C ILE A 97 -10.82 -9.22 4.15
N LEU A 98 -11.59 -8.89 3.10
CA LEU A 98 -13.06 -8.80 3.19
C LEU A 98 -13.70 -10.16 3.53
N MET A 99 -13.08 -11.27 3.09
CA MET A 99 -13.49 -12.64 3.38
C MET A 99 -12.93 -13.19 4.70
N GLY A 100 -12.22 -12.38 5.48
CA GLY A 100 -11.75 -12.72 6.82
C GLY A 100 -10.54 -13.65 6.85
N ALA A 101 -9.64 -13.55 5.86
CA ALA A 101 -8.39 -14.29 5.87
C ALA A 101 -7.57 -13.92 7.11
N LYS A 102 -7.12 -14.96 7.84
CA LYS A 102 -6.37 -14.79 9.10
C LYS A 102 -4.98 -14.24 8.88
N HIS A 103 -4.41 -14.50 7.71
CA HIS A 103 -3.06 -14.12 7.30
C HIS A 103 -3.14 -13.54 5.88
N TYR A 104 -2.35 -12.50 5.62
CA TYR A 104 -2.27 -11.84 4.31
C TYR A 104 -0.84 -11.39 4.02
N THR A 105 -0.53 -11.23 2.73
CA THR A 105 0.80 -10.89 2.22
C THR A 105 0.80 -9.50 1.56
N ALA A 106 1.95 -9.08 1.02
CA ALA A 106 2.05 -7.86 0.20
C ALA A 106 1.12 -7.84 -1.03
N ALA A 107 0.51 -8.98 -1.40
CA ALA A 107 -0.49 -9.04 -2.47
C ALA A 107 -1.69 -8.10 -2.20
N VAL A 108 -2.03 -7.80 -0.93
CA VAL A 108 -3.12 -6.87 -0.59
C VAL A 108 -2.83 -5.45 -1.09
N ASP A 109 -1.56 -5.05 -1.11
CA ASP A 109 -1.15 -3.74 -1.60
C ASP A 109 -1.25 -3.67 -3.13
N VAL A 110 -0.90 -4.76 -3.83
CA VAL A 110 -1.07 -4.85 -5.30
C VAL A 110 -2.54 -4.71 -5.68
N TRP A 111 -3.45 -5.30 -4.91
CA TRP A 111 -4.89 -5.11 -5.12
C TRP A 111 -5.30 -3.64 -4.95
N SER A 112 -4.84 -2.99 -3.87
CA SER A 112 -5.11 -1.56 -3.65
C SER A 112 -4.57 -0.69 -4.79
N VAL A 113 -3.37 -1.00 -5.29
CA VAL A 113 -2.79 -0.34 -6.48
C VAL A 113 -3.67 -0.55 -7.71
N GLY A 114 -4.18 -1.76 -7.94
CA GLY A 114 -5.15 -2.03 -9.02
C GLY A 114 -6.41 -1.18 -8.90
N CYS A 115 -6.99 -1.06 -7.71
CA CYS A 115 -8.16 -0.20 -7.48
C CYS A 115 -7.86 1.28 -7.77
N ILE A 116 -6.72 1.79 -7.28
CA ILE A 116 -6.27 3.17 -7.54
C ILE A 116 -6.02 3.38 -9.03
N PHE A 117 -5.41 2.41 -9.71
CA PHE A 117 -5.14 2.49 -11.14
C PHE A 117 -6.44 2.55 -11.94
N GLY A 118 -7.42 1.69 -11.64
CA GLY A 118 -8.76 1.75 -12.22
C GLY A 118 -9.47 3.07 -11.92
N GLU A 119 -9.31 3.63 -10.72
CA GLU A 119 -9.86 4.93 -10.34
C GLU A 119 -9.23 6.09 -11.10
N LEU A 120 -7.91 6.08 -11.31
CA LEU A 120 -7.22 7.11 -12.11
C LEU A 120 -7.68 7.10 -13.57
N LEU A 121 -7.92 5.90 -14.12
CA LEU A 121 -8.45 5.75 -15.48
C LEU A 121 -9.90 6.24 -15.58
N GLY A 122 -10.77 5.81 -14.66
CA GLY A 122 -12.20 6.11 -14.67
C GLY A 122 -12.61 7.43 -14.02
N ARG A 123 -11.68 8.10 -13.31
CA ARG A 123 -11.89 9.30 -12.47
C ARG A 123 -12.98 9.14 -11.41
N ARG A 124 -13.25 7.90 -11.00
CA ARG A 124 -14.23 7.53 -9.98
C ARG A 124 -13.73 6.30 -9.23
N ILE A 125 -14.08 6.21 -7.95
CA ILE A 125 -13.76 5.05 -7.12
C ILE A 125 -14.28 3.78 -7.80
N LEU A 126 -13.39 2.82 -8.01
CA LEU A 126 -13.70 1.60 -8.76
C LEU A 126 -14.78 0.75 -8.06
N PHE A 127 -14.66 0.61 -6.73
CA PHE A 127 -15.59 -0.15 -5.89
C PHE A 127 -16.09 0.72 -4.73
N GLN A 128 -17.14 1.51 -4.97
CA GLN A 128 -17.69 2.43 -3.97
C GLN A 128 -18.80 1.76 -3.14
N ALA A 129 -18.43 0.94 -2.15
CA ALA A 129 -19.40 0.24 -1.29
C ALA A 129 -19.58 0.85 0.10
N GLN A 130 -20.80 0.79 0.63
CA GLN A 130 -21.14 1.25 1.98
C GLN A 130 -20.67 0.30 3.08
N ASN A 131 -20.49 -0.98 2.78
CA ASN A 131 -20.05 -1.99 3.74
C ASN A 131 -19.21 -3.11 3.08
N PRO A 132 -18.50 -3.94 3.86
CA PRO A 132 -17.61 -4.99 3.32
C PRO A 132 -18.32 -6.04 2.46
N VAL A 133 -19.58 -6.35 2.75
CA VAL A 133 -20.36 -7.33 1.98
C VAL A 133 -20.68 -6.76 0.60
N GLN A 134 -21.18 -5.52 0.54
CA GLN A 134 -21.42 -4.83 -0.73
C GLN A 134 -20.12 -4.65 -1.52
N GLN A 135 -18.98 -4.45 -0.85
CA GLN A 135 -17.68 -4.38 -1.52
C GLN A 135 -17.36 -5.69 -2.25
N LEU A 136 -17.55 -6.85 -1.60
CA LEU A 136 -17.39 -8.16 -2.24
C LEU A 136 -18.39 -8.39 -3.38
N GLU A 137 -19.62 -7.88 -3.27
CA GLU A 137 -20.61 -7.96 -4.34
C GLU A 137 -20.15 -7.18 -5.59
N LEU A 138 -19.69 -5.94 -5.43
CA LEU A 138 -19.16 -5.12 -6.54
C LEU A 138 -17.93 -5.78 -7.19
N ILE A 139 -17.04 -6.35 -6.39
CA ILE A 139 -15.89 -7.10 -6.89
C ILE A 139 -16.35 -8.30 -7.74
N THR A 140 -17.31 -9.06 -7.23
CA THR A 140 -17.88 -10.24 -7.91
C THR A 140 -18.63 -9.86 -9.18
N GLU A 141 -19.26 -8.68 -9.23
CA GLU A 141 -19.92 -8.18 -10.44
C GLU A 141 -18.93 -7.88 -11.57
N LEU A 142 -17.72 -7.44 -11.23
CA LEU A 142 -16.69 -7.13 -12.20
C LEU A 142 -15.86 -8.37 -12.59
N LEU A 143 -15.39 -9.13 -11.60
CA LEU A 143 -14.45 -10.24 -11.79
C LEU A 143 -15.14 -11.61 -11.93
N GLY A 144 -16.46 -11.67 -11.76
CA GLY A 144 -17.21 -12.92 -11.75
C GLY A 144 -17.14 -13.62 -10.39
N THR A 145 -17.83 -14.76 -10.29
CA THR A 145 -17.86 -15.56 -9.06
C THR A 145 -16.56 -16.32 -8.88
N PRO A 146 -15.84 -16.14 -7.75
CA PRO A 146 -14.59 -16.86 -7.50
C PRO A 146 -14.82 -18.35 -7.31
N SER A 147 -13.86 -19.17 -7.71
CA SER A 147 -13.85 -20.59 -7.40
C SER A 147 -13.47 -20.85 -5.94
N LEU A 148 -13.66 -22.10 -5.46
CA LEU A 148 -13.20 -22.50 -4.13
C LEU A 148 -11.69 -22.35 -3.96
N ASP A 149 -10.93 -22.61 -5.03
CA ASP A 149 -9.47 -22.43 -5.03
C ASP A 149 -9.10 -20.96 -4.87
N ASP A 150 -9.84 -20.05 -5.49
CA ASP A 150 -9.61 -18.61 -5.36
C ASP A 150 -9.98 -18.08 -3.96
N MET A 151 -10.82 -18.82 -3.22
CA MET A 151 -11.26 -18.51 -1.86
C MET A 151 -10.55 -19.37 -0.80
N LYS A 152 -9.39 -19.96 -1.10
CA LYS A 152 -8.71 -20.89 -0.18
C LYS A 152 -8.42 -20.32 1.21
N TYR A 153 -8.16 -19.00 1.31
CA TYR A 153 -7.89 -18.30 2.56
C TYR A 153 -9.14 -17.71 3.24
N ALA A 154 -10.31 -17.77 2.59
CA ALA A 154 -11.55 -17.22 3.12
C ALA A 154 -12.06 -18.01 4.33
N CYS A 155 -12.74 -17.34 5.26
CA CYS A 155 -13.48 -18.04 6.30
C CYS A 155 -14.71 -18.78 5.73
N GLU A 156 -15.18 -19.80 6.45
CA GLU A 156 -16.32 -20.62 6.01
C GLU A 156 -17.62 -19.81 5.82
N GLY A 157 -17.83 -18.77 6.64
CA GLY A 157 -18.96 -17.86 6.49
C GLY A 157 -18.94 -17.11 5.16
N ALA A 158 -17.76 -16.63 4.74
CA ALA A 158 -17.59 -15.91 3.47
C ALA A 158 -17.76 -16.84 2.26
N LYS A 159 -17.16 -18.04 2.29
CA LYS A 159 -17.33 -19.06 1.24
C LYS A 159 -18.80 -19.41 1.03
N THR A 160 -19.51 -19.67 2.13
CA THR A 160 -20.93 -20.01 2.10
C THR A 160 -21.76 -18.86 1.52
N HIS A 161 -21.46 -17.62 1.89
CA HIS A 161 -22.16 -16.45 1.37
C HIS A 161 -21.95 -16.26 -0.14
N MET A 162 -20.71 -16.42 -0.63
CA MET A 162 -20.39 -16.30 -2.05
C MET A 162 -21.04 -17.40 -2.91
N LEU A 163 -20.97 -18.65 -2.47
CA LEU A 163 -21.49 -19.81 -3.22
C LEU A 163 -23.02 -19.94 -3.22
N ARG A 164 -23.73 -19.22 -2.34
CA ARG A 164 -25.20 -19.17 -2.34
C ARG A 164 -25.77 -18.44 -3.56
N ARG A 165 -24.97 -17.60 -4.21
CA ARG A 165 -25.41 -16.80 -5.36
C ARG A 165 -25.21 -17.58 -6.65
N ALA A 166 -26.01 -17.27 -7.67
CA ALA A 166 -25.81 -17.83 -9.00
C ALA A 166 -24.41 -17.44 -9.54
N PRO A 167 -23.65 -18.38 -10.12
CA PRO A 167 -22.36 -18.08 -10.72
C PRO A 167 -22.49 -17.00 -11.81
N LYS A 168 -21.62 -15.99 -11.74
CA LYS A 168 -21.53 -14.91 -12.72
C LYS A 168 -20.21 -15.02 -13.49
N PRO A 169 -20.22 -14.86 -14.83
CA PRO A 169 -18.98 -14.76 -15.59
C PRO A 169 -18.28 -13.42 -15.31
N PRO A 170 -16.95 -13.33 -15.53
CA PRO A 170 -16.22 -12.08 -15.42
C PRO A 170 -16.65 -11.09 -16.51
N SER A 171 -16.76 -9.80 -16.14
CA SER A 171 -17.12 -8.70 -17.04
C SER A 171 -15.91 -7.81 -17.32
N LEU A 172 -14.79 -8.41 -17.75
CA LEU A 172 -13.52 -7.68 -17.95
C LEU A 172 -13.60 -6.64 -19.07
N SER A 173 -14.57 -6.75 -19.99
CA SER A 173 -14.84 -5.72 -21.00
C SER A 173 -15.17 -4.37 -20.37
N ALA A 174 -15.68 -4.34 -19.14
CA ALA A 174 -15.92 -3.11 -18.40
C ALA A 174 -14.64 -2.27 -18.21
N PHE A 175 -13.46 -2.89 -18.13
CA PHE A 175 -12.20 -2.15 -18.01
C PHE A 175 -11.90 -1.30 -19.25
N TYR A 176 -12.23 -1.77 -20.45
CA TYR A 176 -12.10 -0.97 -21.68
C TYR A 176 -13.05 0.23 -21.71
N THR A 177 -14.13 0.19 -20.93
CA THR A 177 -15.09 1.30 -20.85
C THR A 177 -14.73 2.36 -19.80
N LEU A 178 -13.69 2.13 -18.99
CA LEU A 178 -13.26 3.08 -17.97
C LEU A 178 -12.71 4.37 -18.58
N SER A 179 -12.01 4.29 -19.72
CA SER A 179 -11.39 5.44 -20.36
C SER A 179 -11.14 5.17 -21.85
N SER A 180 -11.16 6.22 -22.66
CA SER A 180 -10.68 6.16 -24.05
C SER A 180 -9.19 5.85 -24.17
N GLN A 181 -8.43 5.95 -23.07
CA GLN A 181 -7.00 5.61 -22.98
C GLN A 181 -6.74 4.18 -22.49
N ALA A 182 -7.78 3.37 -22.27
CA ALA A 182 -7.62 1.99 -21.81
C ALA A 182 -7.13 1.09 -22.96
N THR A 183 -5.82 1.08 -23.21
CA THR A 183 -5.19 0.18 -24.17
C THR A 183 -5.23 -1.27 -23.68
N HIS A 184 -4.90 -2.23 -24.56
CA HIS A 184 -4.81 -3.64 -24.18
C HIS A 184 -3.82 -3.87 -23.03
N GLU A 185 -2.68 -3.17 -23.02
CA GLU A 185 -1.66 -3.28 -21.98
C GLU A 185 -2.15 -2.73 -20.64
N VAL A 186 -2.91 -1.64 -20.65
CA VAL A 186 -3.56 -1.08 -19.44
C VAL A 186 -4.49 -2.11 -18.83
N VAL A 187 -5.41 -2.64 -19.64
CA VAL A 187 -6.43 -3.58 -19.16
C VAL A 187 -5.78 -4.89 -18.71
N HIS A 188 -4.77 -5.36 -19.45
CA HIS A 188 -4.03 -6.57 -19.08
C HIS A 188 -3.37 -6.44 -17.71
N LEU A 189 -2.62 -5.36 -17.46
CA LEU A 189 -2.00 -5.12 -16.15
C LEU A 189 -3.05 -5.02 -15.04
N LEU A 190 -4.15 -4.31 -15.29
CA LEU A 190 -5.24 -4.14 -14.32
C LEU A 190 -5.91 -5.49 -13.99
N CYS A 191 -6.12 -6.36 -14.98
CA CYS A 191 -6.63 -7.72 -14.77
C CYS A 191 -5.65 -8.60 -13.97
N GLN A 192 -4.34 -8.40 -14.14
CA GLN A 192 -3.33 -9.14 -13.37
C GLN A 192 -3.20 -8.64 -11.90
N MET A 193 -3.52 -7.37 -11.64
CA MET A 193 -3.58 -6.80 -10.28
C MET A 193 -4.89 -7.17 -9.55
N LEU A 194 -6.02 -7.19 -10.27
CA LEU A 194 -7.35 -7.45 -9.70
C LEU A 194 -7.72 -8.93 -9.83
N VAL A 195 -7.04 -9.77 -9.05
CA VAL A 195 -7.26 -11.22 -8.98
C VAL A 195 -7.70 -11.63 -7.56
N PHE A 196 -8.68 -12.53 -7.46
CA PHE A 196 -9.20 -13.02 -6.18
C PHE A 196 -8.15 -13.78 -5.37
N ASP A 197 -7.50 -14.79 -5.98
CA ASP A 197 -6.44 -15.55 -5.32
C ASP A 197 -5.19 -14.66 -5.19
N PRO A 198 -4.75 -14.32 -3.96
CA PRO A 198 -3.56 -13.49 -3.78
C PRO A 198 -2.29 -14.16 -4.31
N ASP A 199 -2.23 -15.49 -4.41
CA ASP A 199 -1.04 -16.19 -4.90
C ASP A 199 -0.96 -16.23 -6.44
N LYS A 200 -2.09 -15.97 -7.12
CA LYS A 200 -2.14 -15.81 -8.59
C LYS A 200 -2.07 -14.34 -9.01
N ARG A 201 -2.16 -13.42 -8.06
CA ARG A 201 -2.07 -11.97 -8.29
C ARG A 201 -0.63 -11.62 -8.68
N ILE A 202 -0.46 -10.72 -9.64
CA ILE A 202 0.88 -10.30 -10.09
C ILE A 202 1.71 -9.76 -8.92
N SER A 203 2.99 -10.10 -8.86
CA SER A 203 3.89 -9.51 -7.87
C SER A 203 4.21 -8.06 -8.24
N VAL A 204 4.63 -7.24 -7.28
CA VAL A 204 5.08 -5.87 -7.57
C VAL A 204 6.25 -5.87 -8.54
N VAL A 205 7.16 -6.85 -8.44
CA VAL A 205 8.32 -6.97 -9.32
C VAL A 205 7.89 -7.25 -10.76
N ASP A 206 6.98 -8.21 -10.95
CA ASP A 206 6.46 -8.54 -12.28
C ASP A 206 5.59 -7.42 -12.85
N ALA A 207 4.83 -6.72 -12.01
CA ALA A 207 4.05 -5.56 -12.40
C ALA A 207 4.95 -4.41 -12.87
N LEU A 208 6.08 -4.17 -12.18
CA LEU A 208 7.08 -3.18 -12.59
C LEU A 208 7.73 -3.54 -13.93
N ALA A 209 7.90 -4.83 -14.22
CA ALA A 209 8.41 -5.34 -15.48
C ALA A 209 7.36 -5.41 -16.61
N HIS A 210 6.11 -5.01 -16.35
CA HIS A 210 5.04 -5.09 -17.33
C HIS A 210 5.21 -4.04 -18.45
N PRO A 211 5.01 -4.38 -19.74
CA PRO A 211 5.25 -3.48 -20.88
C PRO A 211 4.53 -2.12 -20.82
N TYR A 212 3.35 -2.08 -20.18
CA TYR A 212 2.62 -0.83 -19.93
C TYR A 212 3.47 0.26 -19.25
N LEU A 213 4.40 -0.14 -18.37
CA LEU A 213 5.21 0.80 -17.60
C LEU A 213 6.52 1.20 -18.31
N ASP A 214 6.89 0.57 -19.43
CA ASP A 214 8.16 0.82 -20.12
C ASP A 214 8.29 2.28 -20.57
N GLU A 215 7.25 2.83 -21.21
CA GLU A 215 7.27 4.22 -21.67
C GLU A 215 7.30 5.21 -20.49
N GLY A 216 6.53 4.92 -19.44
CA GLY A 216 6.51 5.72 -18.22
C GLY A 216 7.88 5.74 -17.53
N ARG A 217 8.49 4.55 -17.39
CA ARG A 217 9.82 4.35 -16.84
C ARG A 217 10.87 5.08 -17.67
N LEU A 218 10.85 4.94 -19.00
CA LEU A 218 11.79 5.63 -19.88
C LEU A 218 11.66 7.15 -19.75
N ARG A 219 10.43 7.68 -19.74
CA ARG A 219 10.19 9.12 -19.55
C ARG A 219 10.70 9.62 -18.20
N TYR A 220 10.36 8.91 -17.12
CA TYR A 220 10.85 9.25 -15.78
C TYR A 220 12.38 9.27 -15.75
N HIS A 221 13.01 8.21 -16.27
CA HIS A 221 14.45 8.14 -16.34
C HIS A 221 15.05 9.09 -17.37
N SER A 222 14.30 9.66 -18.32
CA SER A 222 14.73 10.60 -19.37
C SER A 222 14.91 12.06 -18.90
N CYS A 223 14.20 12.47 -17.84
CA CYS A 223 14.25 13.86 -17.39
C CYS A 223 13.81 14.14 -15.94
N MET A 224 13.25 13.16 -15.22
CA MET A 224 12.63 13.41 -13.91
C MET A 224 13.38 12.77 -12.74
N CYS A 225 14.07 11.65 -12.97
CA CYS A 225 14.77 10.91 -11.93
C CYS A 225 16.03 11.65 -11.44
N LYS A 226 16.46 11.37 -10.20
CA LYS A 226 17.77 11.83 -9.69
C LYS A 226 18.93 10.86 -9.94
N CYS A 227 18.64 9.62 -10.32
CA CYS A 227 19.66 8.58 -10.54
C CYS A 227 20.35 8.64 -11.92
N CYS A 228 19.77 9.33 -12.91
CA CYS A 228 20.37 9.53 -14.24
C CYS A 228 20.81 10.99 -14.39
N TYR A 229 21.94 11.24 -15.06
CA TYR A 229 22.50 12.59 -15.22
C TYR A 229 23.02 12.83 -16.64
N THR A 230 23.03 14.11 -17.05
CA THR A 230 23.62 14.53 -18.33
C THR A 230 25.06 14.94 -18.09
N THR A 231 25.99 14.33 -18.84
CA THR A 231 27.41 14.71 -18.79
C THR A 231 27.64 16.06 -19.46
N ALA A 232 28.82 16.67 -19.24
CA ALA A 232 29.20 17.92 -19.92
C ALA A 232 29.22 17.81 -21.46
N SER A 233 29.31 16.59 -22.00
CA SER A 233 29.23 16.31 -23.44
C SER A 233 27.80 16.29 -24.01
N GLY A 234 26.78 16.50 -23.17
CA GLY A 234 25.37 16.41 -23.55
C GLY A 234 24.82 14.98 -23.59
N MET A 235 25.67 13.96 -23.42
CA MET A 235 25.22 12.56 -23.36
C MET A 235 24.65 12.23 -21.99
N ARG A 236 23.46 11.61 -21.98
CA ARG A 236 22.77 11.21 -20.76
C ARG A 236 23.17 9.81 -20.32
N GLN A 237 23.61 9.68 -19.07
CA GLN A 237 23.98 8.42 -18.43
C GLN A 237 22.77 7.90 -17.65
N TYR A 238 22.36 6.68 -17.97
CA TYR A 238 21.24 6.00 -17.32
C TYR A 238 21.75 5.09 -16.20
N THR A 239 20.99 5.01 -15.10
CA THR A 239 21.25 4.02 -14.05
C THR A 239 21.16 2.60 -14.62
N SER A 240 21.98 1.68 -14.11
CA SER A 240 21.87 0.25 -14.40
C SER A 240 20.87 -0.47 -13.49
N GLU A 241 20.50 0.13 -12.37
CA GLU A 241 19.52 -0.39 -11.41
C GLU A 241 18.34 0.58 -11.35
N PHE A 242 17.19 0.15 -11.86
CA PHE A 242 15.96 0.94 -11.86
C PHE A 242 15.14 0.74 -10.58
N GLU A 243 15.23 -0.45 -9.98
CA GLU A 243 14.55 -0.82 -8.73
C GLU A 243 15.55 -0.89 -7.57
N THR A 244 15.85 0.24 -6.94
CA THR A 244 16.74 0.23 -5.77
C THR A 244 16.08 -0.48 -4.59
N THR A 245 16.79 -1.43 -4.00
CA THR A 245 16.36 -2.10 -2.76
C THR A 245 17.02 -1.48 -1.54
N ALA A 246 16.36 -1.55 -0.38
CA ALA A 246 16.99 -1.13 0.86
C ALA A 246 18.19 -2.08 1.14
N PRO A 247 19.39 -1.56 1.41
CA PRO A 247 20.60 -2.40 1.58
C PRO A 247 20.55 -3.26 2.84
N GLN A 248 19.66 -2.94 3.78
CA GLN A 248 19.43 -3.69 5.00
C GLN A 248 17.92 -3.94 5.16
N GLY A 249 17.57 -5.09 5.71
CA GLY A 249 16.19 -5.37 6.13
C GLY A 249 15.78 -4.49 7.29
N PHE A 250 14.50 -4.10 7.34
CA PHE A 250 13.96 -3.35 8.48
C PHE A 250 13.92 -4.26 9.71
N ASP A 251 14.60 -3.86 10.79
CA ASP A 251 14.55 -4.59 12.07
C ASP A 251 13.22 -4.32 12.78
N ASP A 252 12.41 -5.37 12.99
CA ASP A 252 11.14 -5.34 13.70
C ASP A 252 11.24 -5.92 15.13
N HIS A 253 12.39 -6.45 15.55
CA HIS A 253 12.53 -7.12 16.85
C HIS A 253 12.24 -6.19 18.04
N TRP A 254 12.44 -4.88 17.87
CA TRP A 254 12.10 -3.88 18.88
C TRP A 254 10.61 -3.88 19.23
N GLU A 255 9.73 -4.25 18.30
CA GLU A 255 8.28 -4.22 18.54
C GLU A 255 7.84 -5.31 19.52
N LYS A 256 8.53 -6.45 19.49
CA LYS A 256 8.35 -7.55 20.45
C LYS A 256 8.90 -7.20 21.83
N LYS A 257 9.93 -6.34 21.89
CA LYS A 257 10.55 -5.86 23.15
C LYS A 257 9.71 -4.77 23.84
N LEU A 258 8.87 -4.05 23.10
CA LEU A 258 7.90 -3.10 23.65
C LEU A 258 6.74 -3.84 24.34
N THR A 259 6.88 -4.07 25.65
CA THR A 259 5.89 -4.78 26.48
C THR A 259 5.08 -3.85 27.38
N SER A 260 5.51 -2.60 27.55
CA SER A 260 4.86 -1.59 28.40
C SER A 260 5.01 -0.21 27.78
N VAL A 261 4.04 0.67 28.05
CA VAL A 261 4.09 2.09 27.67
C VAL A 261 5.28 2.80 28.31
N GLN A 262 5.74 2.35 29.48
CA GLN A 262 6.91 2.91 30.18
C GLN A 262 8.25 2.60 29.49
N HIS A 263 8.26 1.67 28.52
CA HIS A 263 9.45 1.33 27.73
C HIS A 263 9.48 2.04 26.35
N VAL A 264 8.46 2.84 26.04
CA VAL A 264 8.33 3.64 24.80
C VAL A 264 9.03 4.98 24.98
#